data_AF-A0AAW9RD10-F1
#
_entry.id   AF-A0AAW9RD10-F1
#
_cell.length_a   1.000
_cell.length_b   1.000
_cell.length_c   1.000
_cell.angle_alpha   90.00
_cell.angle_beta   90.00
_cell.angle_gamma   90.00
#
_symmetry.space_group_name_H-M   'P 1'
#
loop_
_entity.id
_entity.type
_entity.pdbx_description
1 polymer ?
#
loop_
_entity_poly.entity_id
_entity_poly.type
_entity_poly.pdbx_seq_one_letter_code
_entity_poly.pdbx_strand_id
1 'polypeptide(L)'
;MTDKTILVIGTFDTKSDELRYLAGRIAAQGGGTLTMDVSVLGDPPSPTDVSKHEVAEAAGSSIEAAIASGDENTAMQIMAAGAARLTRALHEEGRIDGMIAMGGTMGTDLALDCAAALPMGVPKYIVSTVSFSPLIPAERLSPDIQMILWAGGLYGLNSVCRSSLSQAAGAVLGAARAVEPPRSDRPLVGITSLGSSCLSYMKTLKPELERRGFEVAIFHSTGMGGRAYEGLAAQGAFACVMDFCMQEFTNGVHGSPVNSGADRLFSAGRAGIPQIVAPGASDLVDLPGWAAVPEKWADRPYHAHNRLIASVAVTAEERRRTARAMAEALAGATAPVHVILPNQGIEEWDKAGEPAHDPEGLAAFLDEMRTCVTPPVDLTEIDAHINDREFTDTALSVFDAWVADGTVKTTAPAPTPAPASRARQG
;
A
#
# COMPACT_ATOMS: atom_id res chain seq x y z
N MET A 1 25.51 -25.21 1.05
CA MET A 1 24.12 -25.37 0.57
C MET A 1 23.54 -23.99 0.40
N THR A 2 22.78 -23.74 -0.67
CA THR A 2 22.05 -22.46 -0.83
C THR A 2 20.96 -22.37 0.23
N ASP A 3 20.95 -21.27 0.97
CA ASP A 3 20.03 -21.05 2.10
C ASP A 3 18.78 -20.26 1.71
N LYS A 4 18.91 -19.35 0.73
CA LYS A 4 17.82 -18.54 0.19
C LYS A 4 17.94 -18.38 -1.33
N THR A 5 16.83 -18.43 -2.05
CA THR A 5 16.79 -18.30 -3.52
C THR A 5 16.08 -17.01 -3.94
N ILE A 6 16.73 -16.17 -4.76
CA ILE A 6 16.16 -14.91 -5.22
C ILE A 6 15.77 -15.00 -6.71
N LEU A 7 14.56 -14.54 -7.04
CA LEU A 7 14.13 -14.35 -8.43
C LEU A 7 14.75 -13.08 -9.01
N VAL A 8 15.52 -13.21 -10.09
CA VAL A 8 16.13 -12.10 -10.83
C VAL A 8 15.34 -11.88 -12.12
N ILE A 9 14.66 -10.74 -12.21
CA ILE A 9 13.72 -10.40 -13.28
C ILE A 9 14.29 -9.26 -14.15
N GLY A 10 14.25 -9.41 -15.46
CA GLY A 10 14.59 -8.32 -16.38
C GLY A 10 14.58 -8.74 -17.84
N THR A 11 14.86 -7.79 -18.72
CA THR A 11 14.95 -8.03 -20.17
C THR A 11 16.35 -8.57 -20.51
N PHE A 12 16.52 -9.89 -20.56
CA PHE A 12 17.84 -10.49 -20.77
C PHE A 12 18.34 -10.34 -22.22
N ASP A 13 17.50 -10.01 -23.19
CA ASP A 13 17.94 -9.67 -24.56
C ASP A 13 18.81 -8.41 -24.64
N THR A 14 18.60 -7.46 -23.73
CA THR A 14 19.22 -6.13 -23.75
C THR A 14 20.10 -5.86 -22.54
N LYS A 15 19.83 -6.50 -21.40
CA LYS A 15 20.52 -6.28 -20.11
C LYS A 15 21.10 -7.56 -19.50
N SER A 16 21.44 -8.55 -20.34
CA SER A 16 22.01 -9.83 -19.88
C SER A 16 23.22 -9.65 -18.98
N ASP A 17 24.16 -8.77 -19.34
CA ASP A 17 25.39 -8.58 -18.58
C ASP A 17 25.10 -8.09 -17.16
N GLU A 18 24.23 -7.09 -17.03
CA GLU A 18 23.82 -6.51 -15.76
C GLU A 18 23.06 -7.50 -14.89
N LEU A 19 22.08 -8.21 -15.46
CA LEU A 19 21.27 -9.20 -14.77
C LEU A 19 22.11 -10.41 -14.33
N ARG A 20 23.02 -10.89 -15.18
CA ARG A 20 23.95 -11.99 -14.83
C ARG A 20 24.99 -11.56 -13.82
N TYR A 21 25.46 -10.32 -13.86
CA TYR A 21 26.32 -9.78 -12.81
C TYR A 21 25.57 -9.76 -11.47
N LEU A 22 24.33 -9.27 -11.44
CA LEU A 22 23.49 -9.25 -10.24
C LEU A 22 23.30 -10.66 -9.66
N ALA A 23 22.89 -11.62 -10.50
CA ALA A 23 22.75 -13.03 -10.11
C ALA A 23 24.07 -13.61 -9.59
N GLY A 24 25.19 -13.35 -10.27
CA GLY A 24 26.52 -13.77 -9.85
C GLY A 24 26.93 -13.20 -8.49
N ARG A 25 26.54 -11.97 -8.15
CA ARG A 25 26.79 -11.37 -6.83
C ARG A 25 25.97 -12.01 -5.71
N ILE A 26 24.75 -12.47 -6.00
CA ILE A 26 23.93 -13.25 -5.05
C ILE A 26 24.58 -14.61 -4.82
N ALA A 27 24.95 -15.31 -5.90
CA ALA A 27 25.62 -16.61 -5.83
C ALA A 27 26.96 -16.57 -5.08
N ALA A 28 27.77 -15.53 -5.31
CA ALA A 28 29.04 -15.32 -4.62
C ALA A 28 28.90 -15.16 -3.08
N GLN A 29 27.68 -14.84 -2.59
CA GLN A 29 27.36 -14.73 -1.17
C GLN A 29 26.63 -15.98 -0.62
N GLY A 30 26.63 -17.08 -1.40
CA GLY A 30 26.01 -18.35 -1.04
C GLY A 30 24.50 -18.43 -1.25
N GLY A 31 23.89 -17.41 -1.83
CA GLY A 31 22.47 -17.43 -2.22
C GLY A 31 22.23 -18.23 -3.50
N GLY A 32 21.00 -18.73 -3.68
CA GLY A 32 20.49 -19.26 -4.95
C GLY A 32 19.87 -18.16 -5.80
N THR A 33 19.76 -18.42 -7.10
CA THR A 33 19.08 -17.52 -8.04
C THR A 33 18.19 -18.32 -8.98
N LEU A 34 17.01 -17.78 -9.29
CA LEU A 34 16.25 -18.14 -10.49
C LEU A 34 16.16 -16.90 -11.37
N THR A 35 16.31 -17.07 -12.69
CA THR A 35 16.29 -15.98 -13.67
C THR A 35 15.02 -16.03 -14.50
N MET A 36 14.33 -14.90 -14.62
CA MET A 36 13.12 -14.78 -15.43
C MET A 36 13.31 -13.71 -16.50
N ASP A 37 13.22 -14.14 -17.76
CA ASP A 37 13.32 -13.27 -18.92
C ASP A 37 11.97 -12.68 -19.28
N VAL A 38 11.90 -11.35 -19.28
CA VAL A 38 10.71 -10.58 -19.67
C VAL A 38 10.94 -9.77 -20.96
N SER A 39 11.94 -10.14 -21.75
CA SER A 39 12.17 -9.58 -23.08
C SER A 39 11.03 -9.88 -24.06
N VAL A 40 10.81 -8.97 -25.01
CA VAL A 40 9.76 -9.12 -26.05
C VAL A 40 10.36 -9.55 -27.38
N LEU A 41 11.35 -8.79 -27.88
CA LEU A 41 11.84 -8.93 -29.26
C LEU A 41 13.01 -9.90 -29.37
N GLY A 42 14.08 -9.67 -28.62
CA GLY A 42 15.31 -10.46 -28.72
C GLY A 42 15.29 -11.71 -27.86
N ASP A 43 16.29 -12.56 -28.08
CA ASP A 43 16.57 -13.71 -27.22
C ASP A 43 17.79 -13.39 -26.33
N PRO A 44 17.83 -13.93 -25.10
CA PRO A 44 18.99 -13.77 -24.25
C PRO A 44 20.19 -14.54 -24.83
N PRO A 45 21.44 -14.04 -24.66
CA PRO A 45 22.64 -14.73 -25.16
C PRO A 45 22.84 -16.15 -24.59
N SER A 46 22.18 -16.47 -23.48
CA SER A 46 22.08 -17.81 -22.94
C SER A 46 20.72 -17.97 -22.25
N PRO A 47 20.18 -19.20 -22.14
CA PRO A 47 18.87 -19.43 -21.53
C PRO A 47 18.77 -18.89 -20.09
N THR A 48 17.56 -18.53 -19.70
CA THR A 48 17.12 -18.24 -18.33
C THR A 48 16.32 -19.42 -17.77
N ASP A 49 16.09 -19.43 -16.46
CA ASP A 49 15.33 -20.50 -15.78
C ASP A 49 13.83 -20.45 -16.11
N VAL A 50 13.30 -19.24 -16.35
CA VAL A 50 11.96 -18.97 -16.88
C VAL A 50 12.13 -18.13 -18.15
N SER A 51 11.63 -18.64 -19.26
CA SER A 51 11.72 -18.01 -20.58
C SER A 51 10.61 -16.97 -20.81
N LYS A 52 10.84 -16.04 -21.74
CA LYS A 52 9.80 -15.08 -22.19
C LYS A 52 8.53 -15.76 -22.73
N HIS A 53 8.65 -16.97 -23.27
CA HIS A 53 7.51 -17.75 -23.75
C HIS A 53 6.63 -18.21 -22.58
N GLU A 54 7.23 -18.79 -21.54
CA GLU A 54 6.51 -19.18 -20.32
C GLU A 54 5.85 -17.97 -19.64
N VAL A 55 6.52 -16.81 -19.65
CA VAL A 55 5.95 -15.55 -19.15
C VAL A 55 4.70 -15.17 -19.93
N ALA A 56 4.76 -15.11 -21.27
CA ALA A 56 3.60 -14.75 -22.08
C ALA A 56 2.46 -15.78 -21.96
N GLU A 57 2.78 -17.07 -21.88
CA GLU A 57 1.81 -18.16 -21.67
C GLU A 57 1.10 -18.04 -20.32
N ALA A 58 1.81 -17.67 -19.24
CA ALA A 58 1.22 -17.45 -17.92
C ALA A 58 0.19 -16.30 -17.90
N ALA A 59 0.34 -15.34 -18.82
CA ALA A 59 -0.64 -14.27 -19.05
C ALA A 59 -1.87 -14.74 -19.86
N GLY A 60 -1.89 -15.97 -20.36
CA GLY A 60 -2.90 -16.47 -21.29
C GLY A 60 -2.69 -15.97 -22.72
N SER A 61 -1.45 -15.62 -23.08
CA SER A 61 -1.07 -15.10 -24.39
C SER A 61 0.13 -15.87 -24.97
N SER A 62 0.81 -15.31 -25.97
CA SER A 62 2.08 -15.84 -26.50
C SER A 62 3.06 -14.70 -26.82
N ILE A 63 4.35 -15.02 -26.94
CA ILE A 63 5.35 -14.01 -27.28
C ILE A 63 5.10 -13.44 -28.69
N GLU A 64 4.61 -14.27 -29.61
CA GLU A 64 4.24 -13.87 -30.96
C GLU A 64 3.09 -12.87 -30.95
N ALA A 65 2.10 -13.06 -30.07
CA ALA A 65 1.02 -12.10 -29.89
C ALA A 65 1.52 -10.77 -29.31
N ALA A 66 2.44 -10.81 -28.33
CA ALA A 66 3.06 -9.61 -27.78
C ALA A 66 3.85 -8.84 -28.86
N ILE A 67 4.64 -9.54 -29.69
CA ILE A 67 5.37 -8.95 -30.82
C ILE A 67 4.40 -8.39 -31.87
N ALA A 68 3.37 -9.16 -32.23
CA ALA A 68 2.38 -8.79 -33.24
C ALA A 68 1.51 -7.59 -32.86
N SER A 69 1.45 -7.23 -31.56
CA SER A 69 0.77 -6.02 -31.11
C SER A 69 1.35 -4.74 -31.75
N GLY A 70 2.64 -4.74 -32.08
CA GLY A 70 3.35 -3.58 -32.64
C GLY A 70 3.43 -2.37 -31.69
N ASP A 71 2.99 -2.53 -30.44
CA ASP A 71 2.92 -1.47 -29.43
C ASP A 71 3.66 -1.92 -28.17
N GLU A 72 4.70 -1.16 -27.81
CA GLU A 72 5.61 -1.49 -26.72
C GLU A 72 4.88 -1.61 -25.38
N ASN A 73 3.92 -0.72 -25.12
CA ASN A 73 3.12 -0.74 -23.90
C ASN A 73 2.26 -2.01 -23.83
N THR A 74 1.50 -2.30 -24.88
CA THR A 74 0.64 -3.50 -24.95
C THR A 74 1.45 -4.78 -24.77
N ALA A 75 2.60 -4.89 -25.44
CA ALA A 75 3.49 -6.03 -25.28
C ALA A 75 3.98 -6.17 -23.82
N MET A 76 4.45 -5.07 -23.21
CA MET A 76 4.93 -5.10 -21.83
C MET A 76 3.83 -5.38 -20.80
N GLN A 77 2.58 -4.97 -21.04
CA GLN A 77 1.45 -5.32 -20.18
C GLN A 77 1.15 -6.83 -20.18
N ILE A 78 1.28 -7.49 -21.35
CA ILE A 78 1.18 -8.97 -21.43
C ILE A 78 2.30 -9.61 -20.59
N MET A 79 3.54 -9.14 -20.78
CA MET A 79 4.69 -9.66 -20.04
C MET A 79 4.56 -9.42 -18.54
N ALA A 80 4.04 -8.26 -18.12
CA ALA A 80 3.85 -7.91 -16.72
C ALA A 80 2.81 -8.81 -16.03
N ALA A 81 1.67 -9.03 -16.67
CA ALA A 81 0.65 -9.94 -16.17
C ALA A 81 1.19 -11.37 -15.99
N GLY A 82 1.98 -11.85 -16.95
CA GLY A 82 2.63 -13.16 -16.89
C GLY A 82 3.69 -13.26 -15.80
N ALA A 83 4.60 -12.29 -15.76
CA ALA A 83 5.70 -12.24 -14.79
C ALA A 83 5.19 -12.13 -13.36
N ALA A 84 4.13 -11.35 -13.11
CA ALA A 84 3.49 -11.25 -11.80
C ALA A 84 2.89 -12.59 -11.35
N ARG A 85 2.19 -13.30 -12.25
CA ARG A 85 1.61 -14.63 -11.96
C ARG A 85 2.68 -15.66 -11.65
N LEU A 86 3.75 -15.70 -12.45
CA LEU A 86 4.86 -16.63 -12.22
C LEU A 86 5.65 -16.28 -10.95
N THR A 87 5.87 -15.00 -10.66
CA THR A 87 6.51 -14.56 -9.41
C THR A 87 5.74 -15.07 -8.20
N ARG A 88 4.40 -14.91 -8.20
CA ARG A 88 3.54 -15.44 -7.15
C ARG A 88 3.61 -16.97 -7.07
N ALA A 89 3.45 -17.67 -8.19
CA ALA A 89 3.46 -19.13 -8.24
C ALA A 89 4.79 -19.71 -7.72
N LEU A 90 5.93 -19.15 -8.15
CA LEU A 90 7.25 -19.56 -7.68
C LEU A 90 7.41 -19.38 -6.17
N HIS A 91 6.83 -18.32 -5.60
CA HIS A 91 6.84 -18.11 -4.15
C HIS A 91 5.92 -19.10 -3.44
N GLU A 92 4.69 -19.31 -3.93
CA GLU A 92 3.73 -20.29 -3.40
C GLU A 92 4.26 -21.74 -3.45
N GLU A 93 5.12 -22.05 -4.43
CA GLU A 93 5.83 -23.32 -4.55
C GLU A 93 7.07 -23.43 -3.63
N GLY A 94 7.44 -22.35 -2.92
CA GLY A 94 8.65 -22.28 -2.09
C GLY A 94 9.96 -22.33 -2.88
N ARG A 95 9.92 -21.95 -4.17
CA ARG A 95 11.09 -21.94 -5.06
C ARG A 95 11.91 -20.65 -4.94
N ILE A 96 11.30 -19.57 -4.45
CA ILE A 96 11.95 -18.29 -4.21
C ILE A 96 11.60 -17.77 -2.81
N ASP A 97 12.54 -17.05 -2.21
CA ASP A 97 12.42 -16.40 -0.90
C ASP A 97 12.35 -14.87 -1.02
N GLY A 98 12.42 -14.34 -2.25
CA GLY A 98 12.38 -12.91 -2.54
C GLY A 98 12.59 -12.63 -4.03
N MET A 99 12.33 -11.40 -4.44
CA MET A 99 12.55 -10.97 -5.83
C MET A 99 13.47 -9.74 -5.92
N ILE A 100 14.17 -9.65 -7.03
CA ILE A 100 14.83 -8.44 -7.49
C ILE A 100 14.58 -8.25 -8.99
N ALA A 101 14.05 -7.09 -9.36
CA ALA A 101 13.83 -6.73 -10.76
C ALA A 101 14.68 -5.51 -11.13
N MET A 102 15.11 -5.42 -12.39
CA MET A 102 15.92 -4.31 -12.88
C MET A 102 15.38 -3.78 -14.20
N GLY A 103 15.32 -2.44 -14.34
CA GLY A 103 14.98 -1.85 -15.63
C GLY A 103 14.87 -0.33 -15.67
N GLY A 104 14.57 0.16 -16.88
CA GLY A 104 14.13 1.53 -17.11
C GLY A 104 12.67 1.73 -16.71
N THR A 105 11.97 2.69 -17.31
CA THR A 105 10.55 2.96 -17.03
C THR A 105 9.67 1.73 -17.23
N MET A 106 9.77 1.04 -18.37
CA MET A 106 8.98 -0.16 -18.64
C MET A 106 9.32 -1.36 -17.75
N GLY A 107 10.61 -1.60 -17.50
CA GLY A 107 11.00 -2.67 -16.59
C GLY A 107 10.55 -2.39 -15.16
N THR A 108 10.49 -1.11 -14.77
CA THR A 108 9.94 -0.69 -13.47
C THR A 108 8.43 -0.91 -13.43
N ASP A 109 7.72 -0.54 -14.50
CA ASP A 109 6.28 -0.79 -14.65
C ASP A 109 5.94 -2.26 -14.41
N LEU A 110 6.61 -3.19 -15.10
CA LEU A 110 6.44 -4.62 -14.88
C LEU A 110 6.84 -5.07 -13.47
N ALA A 111 7.94 -4.52 -12.94
CA ALA A 111 8.47 -4.90 -11.63
C ALA A 111 7.50 -4.54 -10.48
N LEU A 112 6.76 -3.44 -10.60
CA LEU A 112 5.76 -3.04 -9.61
C LEU A 112 4.63 -4.09 -9.51
N ASP A 113 4.19 -4.66 -10.63
CA ASP A 113 3.18 -5.72 -10.62
C ASP A 113 3.72 -7.02 -10.02
N CYS A 114 4.98 -7.37 -10.32
CA CYS A 114 5.65 -8.52 -9.71
C CYS A 114 5.78 -8.36 -8.18
N ALA A 115 6.12 -7.16 -7.72
CA ALA A 115 6.20 -6.85 -6.29
C ALA A 115 4.81 -6.88 -5.63
N ALA A 116 3.77 -6.35 -6.28
CA ALA A 116 2.41 -6.37 -5.77
C ALA A 116 1.82 -7.79 -5.67
N ALA A 117 2.32 -8.73 -6.48
CA ALA A 117 1.89 -10.12 -6.46
C ALA A 117 2.40 -10.93 -5.25
N LEU A 118 3.40 -10.41 -4.51
CA LEU A 118 3.99 -11.07 -3.34
C LEU A 118 3.40 -10.54 -2.03
N PRO A 119 3.21 -11.40 -1.02
CA PRO A 119 2.67 -10.97 0.28
C PRO A 119 3.66 -10.08 1.06
N MET A 120 3.14 -9.39 2.07
CA MET A 120 3.95 -8.61 3.01
C MET A 120 4.92 -9.53 3.77
N GLY A 121 6.16 -9.06 3.97
CA GLY A 121 7.25 -9.84 4.57
C GLY A 121 8.08 -10.68 3.59
N VAL A 122 7.73 -10.69 2.29
CA VAL A 122 8.62 -11.22 1.25
C VAL A 122 9.48 -10.07 0.72
N PRO A 123 10.82 -10.17 0.72
CA PRO A 123 11.68 -9.12 0.17
C PRO A 123 11.40 -8.83 -1.31
N LYS A 124 11.13 -7.56 -1.63
CA LYS A 124 10.75 -7.08 -2.97
C LYS A 124 11.63 -5.90 -3.36
N TYR A 125 12.69 -6.16 -4.14
CA TYR A 125 13.63 -5.12 -4.56
C TYR A 125 13.43 -4.73 -6.03
N ILE A 126 13.38 -3.43 -6.30
CA ILE A 126 13.40 -2.88 -7.67
C ILE A 126 14.62 -1.98 -7.85
N VAL A 127 15.47 -2.33 -8.80
CA VAL A 127 16.59 -1.51 -9.25
C VAL A 127 16.15 -0.73 -10.49
N SER A 128 15.83 0.55 -10.31
CA SER A 128 15.15 1.35 -11.34
C SER A 128 15.84 2.68 -11.60
N THR A 129 15.88 3.10 -12.87
CA THR A 129 16.32 4.44 -13.27
C THR A 129 15.34 5.55 -12.89
N VAL A 130 14.12 5.20 -12.46
CA VAL A 130 13.05 6.10 -12.03
C VAL A 130 12.57 5.81 -10.61
N SER A 131 13.39 5.16 -9.78
CA SER A 131 13.09 4.96 -8.36
C SER A 131 12.76 6.30 -7.69
N PHE A 132 11.71 6.32 -6.85
CA PHE A 132 11.24 7.52 -6.12
C PHE A 132 10.72 8.66 -7.02
N SER A 133 10.49 8.39 -8.31
CA SER A 133 9.99 9.39 -9.26
C SER A 133 8.49 9.65 -9.05
N PRO A 134 8.02 10.90 -9.25
CA PRO A 134 6.58 11.20 -9.31
C PRO A 134 5.85 10.51 -10.47
N LEU A 135 6.57 9.86 -11.39
CA LEU A 135 5.98 8.99 -12.43
C LEU A 135 5.35 7.72 -11.86
N ILE A 136 5.76 7.28 -10.67
CA ILE A 136 5.24 6.07 -10.05
C ILE A 136 4.03 6.44 -9.20
N PRO A 137 2.82 6.04 -9.58
CA PRO A 137 1.63 6.35 -8.78
C PRO A 137 1.68 5.55 -7.46
N ALA A 138 1.24 6.18 -6.36
CA ALA A 138 1.30 5.61 -5.02
C ALA A 138 0.62 4.22 -4.95
N GLU A 139 -0.50 4.05 -5.65
CA GLU A 139 -1.25 2.78 -5.72
C GLU A 139 -0.48 1.59 -6.28
N ARG A 140 0.60 1.82 -7.02
CA ARG A 140 1.40 0.73 -7.58
C ARG A 140 2.52 0.25 -6.66
N LEU A 141 2.75 0.95 -5.56
CA LEU A 141 3.73 0.55 -4.56
C LEU A 141 3.09 -0.45 -3.59
N SER A 142 3.63 -1.66 -3.57
CA SER A 142 3.22 -2.68 -2.61
C SER A 142 3.72 -2.34 -1.20
N PRO A 143 3.02 -2.78 -0.14
CA PRO A 143 3.52 -2.65 1.22
C PRO A 143 4.92 -3.28 1.32
N ASP A 144 5.80 -2.62 2.06
CA ASP A 144 7.21 -2.97 2.30
C ASP A 144 8.17 -2.90 1.10
N ILE A 145 7.72 -2.53 -0.11
CA ILE A 145 8.58 -2.49 -1.31
C ILE A 145 9.88 -1.70 -1.10
N GLN A 146 11.00 -2.24 -1.61
CA GLN A 146 12.30 -1.58 -1.56
C GLN A 146 12.75 -1.19 -2.97
N MET A 147 13.20 0.05 -3.14
CA MET A 147 13.71 0.54 -4.43
C MET A 147 15.13 1.08 -4.31
N ILE A 148 15.93 0.89 -5.36
CA ILE A 148 17.29 1.39 -5.49
C ILE A 148 17.40 2.18 -6.79
N LEU A 149 17.75 3.46 -6.67
CA LEU A 149 18.00 4.30 -7.85
C LEU A 149 19.24 3.80 -8.59
N TRP A 150 19.03 3.34 -9.82
CA TRP A 150 20.09 2.76 -10.64
C TRP A 150 20.89 3.85 -11.37
N ALA A 151 21.82 4.48 -10.65
CA ALA A 151 22.69 5.51 -11.20
C ALA A 151 23.58 4.94 -12.32
N GLY A 152 23.54 5.56 -13.51
CA GLY A 152 24.35 5.16 -14.66
C GLY A 152 23.94 3.81 -15.30
N GLY A 153 22.70 3.36 -15.07
CA GLY A 153 22.14 2.08 -15.51
C GLY A 153 21.52 2.03 -16.90
N LEU A 154 21.76 3.03 -17.75
CA LEU A 154 21.08 3.08 -19.04
C LEU A 154 21.52 1.92 -19.95
N TYR A 155 22.83 1.64 -20.00
CA TYR A 155 23.40 0.60 -20.86
C TYR A 155 24.82 0.21 -20.42
N GLY A 156 25.03 -1.08 -20.21
CA GLY A 156 26.34 -1.69 -19.98
C GLY A 156 26.83 -1.65 -18.54
N LEU A 157 27.71 -2.59 -18.22
CA LEU A 157 28.38 -2.68 -16.92
C LEU A 157 29.56 -1.71 -16.80
N ASN A 158 29.35 -0.56 -16.16
CA ASN A 158 30.41 0.33 -15.68
C ASN A 158 30.58 0.24 -14.15
N SER A 159 31.57 0.93 -13.59
CA SER A 159 31.86 0.92 -12.15
C SER A 159 30.70 1.44 -11.29
N VAL A 160 29.94 2.43 -11.78
CA VAL A 160 28.77 3.00 -11.09
C VAL A 160 27.62 1.99 -11.07
N CYS A 161 27.35 1.36 -12.21
CA CYS A 161 26.37 0.28 -12.34
C CYS A 161 26.72 -0.89 -11.41
N ARG A 162 27.97 -1.39 -11.46
CA ARG A 162 28.43 -2.49 -10.59
C ARG A 162 28.31 -2.19 -9.11
N SER A 163 28.50 -0.93 -8.70
CA SER A 163 28.33 -0.48 -7.31
C SER A 163 26.86 -0.55 -6.86
N SER A 164 25.93 -0.10 -7.71
CA SER A 164 24.50 -0.16 -7.40
C SER A 164 24.00 -1.61 -7.36
N LEU A 165 24.40 -2.42 -8.35
CA LEU A 165 23.97 -3.82 -8.46
C LEU A 165 24.55 -4.72 -7.36
N SER A 166 25.79 -4.49 -6.91
CA SER A 166 26.36 -5.28 -5.82
C SER A 166 25.66 -5.00 -4.48
N GLN A 167 25.31 -3.73 -4.21
CA GLN A 167 24.50 -3.36 -3.06
C GLN A 167 23.11 -3.99 -3.14
N ALA A 168 22.46 -3.94 -4.30
CA ALA A 168 21.15 -4.54 -4.50
C ALA A 168 21.14 -6.05 -4.26
N ALA A 169 22.15 -6.78 -4.77
CA ALA A 169 22.34 -8.21 -4.52
C ALA A 169 22.50 -8.53 -3.03
N GLY A 170 23.32 -7.75 -2.30
CA GLY A 170 23.50 -7.92 -0.87
C GLY A 170 22.23 -7.60 -0.07
N ALA A 171 21.51 -6.54 -0.46
CA ALA A 171 20.29 -6.11 0.21
C ALA A 171 19.17 -7.15 0.11
N VAL A 172 18.86 -7.64 -1.09
CA VAL A 172 17.78 -8.63 -1.28
C VAL A 172 18.10 -9.96 -0.59
N LEU A 173 19.34 -10.44 -0.69
CA LEU A 173 19.74 -11.69 -0.05
C LEU A 173 19.80 -11.55 1.48
N GLY A 174 20.30 -10.42 1.98
CA GLY A 174 20.32 -10.11 3.41
C GLY A 174 18.92 -10.03 3.99
N ALA A 175 18.01 -9.33 3.31
CA ALA A 175 16.59 -9.26 3.70
C ALA A 175 15.96 -10.66 3.71
N ALA A 176 16.17 -11.49 2.68
CA ALA A 176 15.62 -12.85 2.64
C ALA A 176 16.12 -13.76 3.77
N ARG A 177 17.31 -13.48 4.32
CA ARG A 177 17.86 -14.20 5.48
C ARG A 177 17.37 -13.65 6.81
N ALA A 178 17.11 -12.35 6.90
CA ALA A 178 16.84 -11.66 8.15
C ALA A 178 15.35 -11.40 8.42
N VAL A 179 14.50 -11.49 7.39
CA VAL A 179 13.09 -11.09 7.52
C VAL A 179 12.36 -11.94 8.56
N GLU A 180 11.59 -11.25 9.39
CA GLU A 180 10.58 -11.85 10.27
C GLU A 180 9.23 -11.69 9.57
N PRO A 181 8.64 -12.76 9.02
CA PRO A 181 7.36 -12.66 8.35
C PRO A 181 6.27 -12.26 9.35
N PRO A 182 5.22 -11.55 8.89
CA PRO A 182 4.06 -11.24 9.72
C PRO A 182 3.51 -12.49 10.39
N ARG A 183 3.26 -12.40 11.69
CA ARG A 183 2.67 -13.50 12.45
C ARG A 183 1.15 -13.49 12.25
N SER A 184 0.55 -14.67 12.28
CA SER A 184 -0.88 -14.89 12.17
C SER A 184 -1.45 -15.57 13.42
N ASP A 185 -0.79 -15.41 14.56
CA ASP A 185 -1.23 -15.99 15.83
C ASP A 185 -2.37 -15.20 16.50
N ARG A 186 -2.58 -13.95 16.10
CA ARG A 186 -3.68 -13.09 16.59
C ARG A 186 -4.40 -12.40 15.42
N PRO A 187 -5.73 -12.21 15.51
CA PRO A 187 -6.45 -11.40 14.53
C PRO A 187 -5.95 -9.95 14.55
N LEU A 188 -5.74 -9.37 13.37
CA LEU A 188 -5.18 -8.02 13.21
C LEU A 188 -6.31 -6.98 13.08
N VAL A 189 -6.20 -5.88 13.82
CA VAL A 189 -7.00 -4.67 13.63
C VAL A 189 -6.11 -3.58 13.02
N GLY A 190 -6.54 -3.05 11.88
CA GLY A 190 -5.90 -1.90 11.24
C GLY A 190 -6.52 -0.60 11.72
N ILE A 191 -5.69 0.38 12.11
CA ILE A 191 -6.15 1.72 12.52
C ILE A 191 -5.42 2.78 11.67
N THR A 192 -6.15 3.67 11.00
CA THR A 192 -5.55 4.85 10.34
C THR A 192 -5.44 6.00 11.34
N SER A 193 -4.36 6.79 11.26
CA SER A 193 -4.15 7.95 12.14
C SER A 193 -3.10 8.92 11.59
N LEU A 194 -3.06 10.14 12.14
CA LEU A 194 -1.92 11.05 12.08
C LEU A 194 -1.04 10.95 13.35
N GLY A 195 0.00 11.78 13.41
CA GLY A 195 0.84 11.93 14.60
C GLY A 195 0.01 12.31 15.84
N SER A 196 0.49 11.91 17.03
CA SER A 196 -0.30 12.06 18.26
C SER A 196 -0.52 13.48 18.77
N SER A 197 0.08 14.46 18.09
CA SER A 197 -0.21 15.88 18.26
C SER A 197 -1.46 16.33 17.49
N CYS A 198 -1.98 15.53 16.56
CA CYS A 198 -3.19 15.78 15.78
C CYS A 198 -4.31 14.81 16.20
N LEU A 199 -4.05 13.50 16.17
CA LEU A 199 -5.01 12.45 16.51
C LEU A 199 -4.44 11.56 17.61
N SER A 200 -5.17 11.34 18.71
CA SER A 200 -4.62 10.69 19.92
C SER A 200 -5.32 9.40 20.33
N TYR A 201 -6.45 9.05 19.71
CA TYR A 201 -7.25 7.86 20.02
C TYR A 201 -6.45 6.56 20.01
N MET A 202 -5.41 6.45 19.18
CA MET A 202 -4.60 5.24 19.07
C MET A 202 -3.89 4.88 20.40
N LYS A 203 -3.60 5.89 21.24
CA LYS A 203 -2.97 5.70 22.57
C LYS A 203 -3.87 4.91 23.53
N THR A 204 -5.18 5.04 23.37
CA THR A 204 -6.19 4.32 24.18
C THR A 204 -6.60 3.02 23.49
N LEU A 205 -6.87 3.06 22.18
CA LEU A 205 -7.41 1.91 21.45
C LEU A 205 -6.42 0.75 21.35
N LYS A 206 -5.14 1.01 21.08
CA LYS A 206 -4.14 -0.06 20.94
C LYS A 206 -4.05 -0.97 22.16
N PRO A 207 -3.79 -0.47 23.39
CA PRO A 207 -3.71 -1.34 24.56
C PRO A 207 -5.05 -2.03 24.88
N GLU A 208 -6.18 -1.38 24.64
CA GLU A 208 -7.50 -1.97 24.88
C GLU A 208 -7.84 -3.11 23.92
N LEU A 209 -7.51 -2.98 22.64
CA LEU A 209 -7.67 -4.04 21.64
C LEU A 209 -6.68 -5.19 21.87
N GLU A 210 -5.45 -4.88 22.29
CA GLU A 210 -4.46 -5.89 22.67
C GLU A 210 -4.89 -6.70 23.90
N ARG A 211 -5.53 -6.06 24.88
CA ARG A 211 -6.13 -6.75 26.03
C ARG A 211 -7.26 -7.70 25.62
N ARG A 212 -7.93 -7.42 24.49
CA ARG A 212 -9.00 -8.25 23.91
C ARG A 212 -8.48 -9.40 23.03
N GLY A 213 -7.17 -9.56 22.89
CA GLY A 213 -6.58 -10.66 22.12
C GLY A 213 -6.24 -10.32 20.66
N PHE A 214 -6.40 -9.07 20.23
CA PHE A 214 -6.07 -8.64 18.87
C PHE A 214 -4.65 -8.12 18.76
N GLU A 215 -4.02 -8.26 17.60
CA GLU A 215 -2.86 -7.47 17.21
C GLU A 215 -3.34 -6.15 16.59
N VAL A 216 -2.59 -5.06 16.75
CA VAL A 216 -3.00 -3.73 16.26
C VAL A 216 -1.88 -3.10 15.46
N ALA A 217 -2.16 -2.83 14.18
CA ALA A 217 -1.30 -2.07 13.29
C ALA A 217 -1.87 -0.67 13.07
N ILE A 218 -1.05 0.36 13.31
CA ILE A 218 -1.42 1.76 13.12
C ILE A 218 -0.72 2.28 11.86
N PHE A 219 -1.48 2.87 10.95
CA PHE A 219 -1.02 3.36 9.65
C PHE A 219 -1.07 4.89 9.62
N HIS A 220 0.06 5.49 9.26
CA HIS A 220 0.19 6.94 9.20
C HIS A 220 -0.41 7.50 7.90
N SER A 221 -1.46 8.30 8.00
CA SER A 221 -2.24 8.75 6.85
C SER A 221 -1.65 9.97 6.12
N THR A 222 -0.48 9.80 5.48
CA THR A 222 0.20 10.84 4.67
C THR A 222 0.51 10.37 3.24
N GLY A 223 -0.38 9.57 2.65
CA GLY A 223 -0.34 8.97 1.33
C GLY A 223 0.02 7.49 1.38
N MET A 224 1.29 7.21 1.71
CA MET A 224 1.83 5.84 1.63
C MET A 224 1.37 4.92 2.76
N GLY A 225 1.06 5.44 3.94
CA GLY A 225 0.55 4.61 5.04
C GLY A 225 -0.87 4.12 4.76
N GLY A 226 -1.75 4.98 4.25
CA GLY A 226 -3.05 4.56 3.75
C GLY A 226 -2.93 3.59 2.58
N ARG A 227 -1.93 3.74 1.69
CA ARG A 227 -1.72 2.75 0.62
C ARG A 227 -1.37 1.38 1.18
N ALA A 228 -0.47 1.32 2.15
CA ALA A 228 -0.11 0.06 2.80
C ALA A 228 -1.33 -0.57 3.51
N TYR A 229 -2.14 0.25 4.17
CA TYR A 229 -3.39 -0.15 4.80
C TYR A 229 -4.39 -0.75 3.80
N GLU A 230 -4.67 -0.06 2.68
CA GLU A 230 -5.57 -0.57 1.64
C GLU A 230 -5.05 -1.87 1.00
N GLY A 231 -3.73 -1.95 0.77
CA GLY A 231 -3.10 -3.16 0.23
C GLY A 231 -3.26 -4.38 1.14
N LEU A 232 -3.12 -4.21 2.45
CA LEU A 232 -3.37 -5.27 3.44
C LEU A 232 -4.87 -5.61 3.54
N ALA A 233 -5.76 -4.62 3.46
CA ALA A 233 -7.19 -4.84 3.47
C ALA A 233 -7.65 -5.65 2.24
N ALA A 234 -7.15 -5.33 1.04
CA ALA A 234 -7.42 -6.09 -0.18
C ALA A 234 -6.95 -7.55 -0.12
N GLN A 235 -5.94 -7.84 0.72
CA GLN A 235 -5.45 -9.20 0.97
C GLN A 235 -6.22 -9.93 2.09
N GLY A 236 -7.24 -9.31 2.68
CA GLY A 236 -8.02 -9.91 3.77
C GLY A 236 -7.25 -9.99 5.10
N ALA A 237 -6.22 -9.15 5.29
CA ALA A 237 -5.32 -9.26 6.44
C ALA A 237 -5.95 -8.86 7.78
N PHE A 238 -7.04 -8.08 7.76
CA PHE A 238 -7.67 -7.54 8.97
C PHE A 238 -8.93 -8.32 9.37
N ALA A 239 -9.11 -8.51 10.67
CA ALA A 239 -10.37 -8.98 11.25
C ALA A 239 -11.41 -7.85 11.34
N CYS A 240 -10.94 -6.61 11.49
CA CYS A 240 -11.73 -5.38 11.52
C CYS A 240 -10.80 -4.22 11.20
N VAL A 241 -11.35 -3.13 10.65
CA VAL A 241 -10.63 -1.87 10.53
C VAL A 241 -11.31 -0.74 11.29
N MET A 242 -10.49 0.13 11.85
CA MET A 242 -10.86 1.39 12.47
C MET A 242 -10.28 2.53 11.65
N ASP A 243 -11.01 2.94 10.63
CA ASP A 243 -10.58 3.94 9.66
C ASP A 243 -10.98 5.34 10.12
N PHE A 244 -10.19 5.91 11.04
CA PHE A 244 -10.54 7.14 11.73
C PHE A 244 -9.85 8.39 11.16
N CYS A 245 -8.91 8.25 10.22
CA CYS A 245 -8.25 9.38 9.58
C CYS A 245 -8.56 9.43 8.08
N MET A 246 -9.30 10.47 7.68
CA MET A 246 -9.77 10.68 6.31
C MET A 246 -8.90 11.64 5.49
N GLN A 247 -7.78 12.11 6.03
CA GLN A 247 -6.88 13.07 5.36
C GLN A 247 -6.52 12.63 3.93
N GLU A 248 -6.05 11.39 3.74
CA GLU A 248 -5.68 10.87 2.41
C GLU A 248 -6.86 10.72 1.45
N PHE A 249 -8.06 10.45 1.99
CA PHE A 249 -9.29 10.36 1.21
C PHE A 249 -9.72 11.75 0.74
N THR A 250 -9.76 12.72 1.66
CA THR A 250 -9.99 14.14 1.38
C THR A 250 -9.01 14.68 0.33
N ASN A 251 -7.73 14.35 0.47
CA ASN A 251 -6.69 14.68 -0.51
C ASN A 251 -7.05 14.15 -1.90
N GLY A 252 -7.45 12.88 -2.01
CA GLY A 252 -7.89 12.26 -3.26
C GLY A 252 -9.11 12.93 -3.88
N VAL A 253 -10.16 13.17 -3.09
CA VAL A 253 -11.41 13.84 -3.53
C VAL A 253 -11.11 15.21 -4.14
N HIS A 254 -10.17 15.94 -3.56
CA HIS A 254 -9.79 17.28 -4.00
C HIS A 254 -8.61 17.31 -4.96
N GLY A 255 -8.09 16.14 -5.38
CA GLY A 255 -7.07 16.02 -6.43
C GLY A 255 -5.66 16.43 -5.98
N SER A 256 -5.34 16.26 -4.70
CA SER A 256 -3.96 16.35 -4.21
C SER A 256 -3.18 15.07 -4.53
N PRO A 257 -1.88 15.16 -4.89
CA PRO A 257 -1.02 13.99 -5.08
C PRO A 257 -0.65 13.29 -3.75
N VAL A 258 -0.94 13.88 -2.59
CA VAL A 258 -0.68 13.28 -1.26
C VAL A 258 -1.85 12.35 -0.89
N ASN A 259 -2.03 11.27 -1.63
CA ASN A 259 -3.15 10.34 -1.45
C ASN A 259 -2.68 8.87 -1.48
N SER A 260 -3.62 7.95 -1.23
CA SER A 260 -3.35 6.51 -1.16
C SER A 260 -3.81 5.71 -2.38
N GLY A 261 -4.16 6.40 -3.47
CA GLY A 261 -4.73 5.81 -4.68
C GLY A 261 -6.25 5.70 -4.70
N ALA A 262 -6.76 5.21 -5.82
CA ALA A 262 -8.20 5.13 -6.10
C ALA A 262 -8.99 4.19 -5.16
N ASP A 263 -8.31 3.28 -4.47
CA ASP A 263 -8.93 2.30 -3.58
C ASP A 263 -9.10 2.79 -2.13
N ARG A 264 -8.65 4.01 -1.79
CA ARG A 264 -8.79 4.56 -0.42
C ARG A 264 -10.26 4.54 0.03
N LEU A 265 -10.52 3.91 1.18
CA LEU A 265 -11.83 3.66 1.81
C LEU A 265 -12.66 2.53 1.16
N PHE A 266 -12.17 1.89 0.10
CA PHE A 266 -12.91 0.84 -0.61
C PHE A 266 -12.45 -0.59 -0.31
N SER A 267 -11.17 -0.82 -0.03
CA SER A 267 -10.62 -2.19 -0.06
C SER A 267 -11.20 -3.07 1.04
N ALA A 268 -11.35 -2.55 2.26
CA ALA A 268 -11.90 -3.30 3.38
C ALA A 268 -13.37 -3.72 3.13
N GLY A 269 -14.20 -2.78 2.67
CA GLY A 269 -15.60 -3.05 2.31
C GLY A 269 -15.74 -4.08 1.19
N ARG A 270 -14.89 -4.01 0.15
CA ARG A 270 -14.86 -4.99 -0.95
C ARG A 270 -14.35 -6.37 -0.51
N ALA A 271 -13.44 -6.41 0.45
CA ALA A 271 -12.90 -7.66 1.02
C ALA A 271 -13.81 -8.29 2.09
N GLY A 272 -14.96 -7.67 2.42
CA GLY A 272 -15.88 -8.16 3.44
C GLY A 272 -15.35 -8.01 4.87
N ILE A 273 -14.53 -6.99 5.11
CA ILE A 273 -13.97 -6.67 6.43
C ILE A 273 -14.88 -5.64 7.11
N PRO A 274 -15.33 -5.85 8.37
CA PRO A 274 -16.11 -4.87 9.12
C PRO A 274 -15.34 -3.57 9.36
N GLN A 275 -16.00 -2.41 9.21
CA GLN A 275 -15.35 -1.10 9.21
C GLN A 275 -16.00 -0.13 10.22
N ILE A 276 -15.24 0.34 11.20
CA ILE A 276 -15.64 1.48 12.04
C ILE A 276 -14.93 2.71 11.48
N VAL A 277 -15.65 3.76 11.13
CA VAL A 277 -15.13 4.91 10.36
C VAL A 277 -15.42 6.22 11.07
N ALA A 278 -14.49 7.18 11.00
CA ALA A 278 -14.65 8.52 11.56
C ALA A 278 -13.98 9.57 10.66
N PRO A 279 -14.40 10.86 10.73
CA PRO A 279 -13.96 11.89 9.79
C PRO A 279 -12.65 12.58 10.18
N GLY A 280 -11.74 11.91 10.91
CA GLY A 280 -10.58 12.59 11.49
C GLY A 280 -9.70 13.26 10.45
N ALA A 281 -9.34 14.52 10.69
CA ALA A 281 -8.59 15.37 9.76
C ALA A 281 -9.17 15.38 8.33
N SER A 282 -10.48 15.58 8.16
CA SER A 282 -11.10 15.75 6.83
C SER A 282 -11.31 17.21 6.42
N ASP A 283 -10.76 18.15 7.21
CA ASP A 283 -10.86 19.60 7.09
C ASP A 283 -9.67 20.25 6.39
N LEU A 284 -8.64 19.45 6.06
CA LEU A 284 -7.43 19.88 5.38
C LEU A 284 -7.22 19.11 4.08
N VAL A 285 -6.45 19.72 3.17
CA VAL A 285 -5.85 19.04 2.02
C VAL A 285 -4.33 19.22 2.09
N ASP A 286 -3.59 18.10 2.11
CA ASP A 286 -2.13 18.13 2.06
C ASP A 286 -1.61 18.35 0.64
N LEU A 287 -0.44 18.96 0.54
CA LEU A 287 0.27 19.29 -0.68
C LEU A 287 1.76 18.98 -0.49
N PRO A 288 2.49 18.67 -1.58
CA PRO A 288 3.94 18.60 -1.53
C PRO A 288 4.51 19.98 -1.16
N GLY A 289 5.15 20.10 0.01
CA GLY A 289 5.66 21.37 0.54
C GLY A 289 6.77 22.01 -0.31
N TRP A 290 7.35 21.25 -1.24
CA TRP A 290 8.36 21.72 -2.19
C TRP A 290 7.78 22.20 -3.53
N ALA A 291 6.50 21.95 -3.80
CA ALA A 291 5.81 22.36 -5.02
C ALA A 291 5.04 23.68 -4.81
N ALA A 292 4.75 24.38 -5.90
CA ALA A 292 3.88 25.55 -5.85
C ALA A 292 2.45 25.11 -5.49
N VAL A 293 1.76 25.93 -4.69
CA VAL A 293 0.34 25.72 -4.37
C VAL A 293 -0.48 25.92 -5.66
N PRO A 294 -1.33 24.94 -6.06
CA PRO A 294 -2.24 25.10 -7.19
C PRO A 294 -3.15 26.32 -7.08
N GLU A 295 -3.45 26.98 -8.21
CA GLU A 295 -4.22 28.24 -8.27
C GLU A 295 -5.57 28.15 -7.54
N LYS A 296 -6.28 27.02 -7.64
CA LYS A 296 -7.56 26.78 -6.94
C LYS A 296 -7.48 26.89 -5.41
N TRP A 297 -6.27 26.82 -4.84
CA TRP A 297 -6.02 26.93 -3.41
C TRP A 297 -5.12 28.11 -3.03
N ALA A 298 -4.80 29.00 -3.98
CA ALA A 298 -3.86 30.10 -3.74
C ALA A 298 -4.30 31.05 -2.62
N ASP A 299 -5.61 31.24 -2.45
CA ASP A 299 -6.20 32.14 -1.45
C ASP A 299 -6.56 31.43 -0.13
N ARG A 300 -6.17 30.16 0.04
CA ARG A 300 -6.49 29.39 1.25
C ARG A 300 -5.49 29.64 2.37
N PRO A 301 -5.91 29.58 3.64
CA PRO A 301 -4.97 29.46 4.76
C PRO A 301 -4.02 28.29 4.51
N TYR A 302 -2.73 28.59 4.43
CA TYR A 302 -1.67 27.65 4.13
C TYR A 302 -0.80 27.42 5.37
N HIS A 303 -0.53 26.16 5.68
CA HIS A 303 0.36 25.77 6.76
C HIS A 303 1.47 24.86 6.22
N ALA A 304 2.71 25.34 6.22
CA ALA A 304 3.87 24.49 5.97
C ALA A 304 4.22 23.70 7.24
N HIS A 305 3.90 22.41 7.25
CA HIS A 305 4.28 21.53 8.35
C HIS A 305 5.79 21.23 8.32
N ASN A 306 6.33 20.90 7.15
CA ASN A 306 7.77 20.79 6.91
C ASN A 306 8.10 20.94 5.41
N ARG A 307 9.36 20.69 5.02
CA ARG A 307 9.81 20.84 3.62
C ARG A 307 9.18 19.85 2.63
N LEU A 308 8.55 18.78 3.11
CA LEU A 308 7.94 17.73 2.29
C LEU A 308 6.43 17.87 2.21
N ILE A 309 5.78 18.38 3.26
CA ILE A 309 4.32 18.43 3.36
C ILE A 309 3.84 19.77 3.93
N ALA A 310 2.78 20.27 3.32
CA ALA A 310 2.04 21.45 3.75
C ALA A 310 0.55 21.18 3.58
N SER A 311 -0.30 21.96 4.22
CA SER A 311 -1.76 21.75 4.19
C SER A 311 -2.48 23.05 3.92
N VAL A 312 -3.65 22.96 3.28
CA VAL A 312 -4.59 24.06 3.10
C VAL A 312 -5.95 23.67 3.67
N ALA A 313 -6.66 24.63 4.26
CA ALA A 313 -8.02 24.38 4.75
C ALA A 313 -9.01 24.21 3.57
N VAL A 314 -9.94 23.25 3.72
CA VAL A 314 -11.06 23.09 2.78
C VAL A 314 -12.30 23.85 3.24
N THR A 315 -13.08 24.34 2.27
CA THR A 315 -14.34 25.04 2.53
C THR A 315 -15.46 24.14 3.00
N ALA A 316 -16.51 24.73 3.56
CA ALA A 316 -17.76 24.03 3.87
C ALA A 316 -18.29 23.20 2.68
N GLU A 317 -18.28 23.71 1.45
CA GLU A 317 -18.76 22.94 0.28
C GLU A 317 -17.81 21.80 -0.09
N GLU A 318 -16.49 22.02 0.01
CA GLU A 318 -15.50 20.96 -0.19
C GLU A 318 -15.63 19.86 0.89
N ARG A 319 -15.94 20.22 2.14
CA ARG A 319 -16.25 19.28 3.22
C ARG A 319 -17.53 18.49 2.93
N ARG A 320 -18.60 19.12 2.44
CA ARG A 320 -19.82 18.42 1.98
C ARG A 320 -19.51 17.44 0.85
N ARG A 321 -18.66 17.85 -0.10
CA ARG A 321 -18.20 16.96 -1.18
C ARG A 321 -17.45 15.74 -0.64
N THR A 322 -16.56 15.94 0.34
CA THR A 322 -15.88 14.81 1.02
C THR A 322 -16.89 13.89 1.72
N ALA A 323 -17.86 14.44 2.46
CA ALA A 323 -18.91 13.66 3.13
C ALA A 323 -19.72 12.79 2.15
N ARG A 324 -20.15 13.36 1.01
CA ARG A 324 -20.85 12.61 -0.05
C ARG A 324 -20.00 11.47 -0.60
N ALA A 325 -18.73 11.73 -0.89
CA ALA A 325 -17.81 10.73 -1.41
C ALA A 325 -17.54 9.62 -0.38
N MET A 326 -17.42 9.96 0.91
CA MET A 326 -17.29 8.98 1.98
C MET A 326 -18.53 8.08 2.04
N ALA A 327 -19.73 8.67 2.07
CA ALA A 327 -20.97 7.90 2.12
C ALA A 327 -21.13 6.97 0.90
N GLU A 328 -20.79 7.44 -0.30
CA GLU A 328 -20.80 6.61 -1.51
C GLU A 328 -19.82 5.43 -1.41
N ALA A 329 -18.60 5.66 -0.92
CA ALA A 329 -17.61 4.61 -0.74
C ALA A 329 -18.08 3.54 0.26
N LEU A 330 -18.62 3.98 1.40
CA LEU A 330 -19.08 3.10 2.47
C LEU A 330 -20.34 2.31 2.10
N ALA A 331 -21.24 2.89 1.29
CA ALA A 331 -22.44 2.20 0.79
C ALA A 331 -22.12 0.99 -0.10
N GLY A 332 -20.93 0.94 -0.69
CA GLY A 332 -20.46 -0.19 -1.50
C GLY A 332 -19.87 -1.36 -0.70
N ALA A 333 -19.81 -1.26 0.64
CA ALA A 333 -19.24 -2.31 1.48
C ALA A 333 -20.11 -3.57 1.53
N THR A 334 -19.46 -4.73 1.60
CA THR A 334 -20.12 -6.05 1.68
C THR A 334 -20.18 -6.61 3.11
N ALA A 335 -19.62 -5.90 4.07
CA ALA A 335 -19.61 -6.20 5.50
C ALA A 335 -20.14 -5.01 6.32
N PRO A 336 -20.51 -5.20 7.60
CA PRO A 336 -21.02 -4.13 8.45
C PRO A 336 -20.10 -2.90 8.50
N VAL A 337 -20.72 -1.73 8.43
CA VAL A 337 -20.03 -0.43 8.52
C VAL A 337 -20.72 0.40 9.58
N HIS A 338 -19.92 1.01 10.47
CA HIS A 338 -20.40 1.91 11.50
C HIS A 338 -19.62 3.23 11.44
N VAL A 339 -20.32 4.34 11.23
CA VAL A 339 -19.74 5.68 11.21
C VAL A 339 -19.92 6.34 12.58
N ILE A 340 -18.85 6.90 13.14
CA ILE A 340 -18.88 7.70 14.36
C ILE A 340 -18.63 9.17 13.98
N LEU A 341 -19.57 10.05 14.32
CA LEU A 341 -19.46 11.49 14.11
C LEU A 341 -19.20 12.22 15.44
N PRO A 342 -17.97 12.71 15.67
CA PRO A 342 -17.65 13.60 16.79
C PRO A 342 -18.09 15.03 16.48
N ASN A 343 -19.04 15.57 17.25
CA ASN A 343 -19.65 16.86 16.97
C ASN A 343 -18.84 18.06 17.48
N GLN A 344 -17.79 17.85 18.29
CA GLN A 344 -17.00 18.92 18.90
C GLN A 344 -15.60 19.09 18.30
N GLY A 345 -15.28 18.38 17.20
CA GLY A 345 -14.07 18.58 16.41
C GLY A 345 -13.42 17.26 15.94
N ILE A 346 -12.73 17.34 14.81
CA ILE A 346 -12.21 16.16 14.07
C ILE A 346 -10.68 16.06 14.03
N GLU A 347 -9.96 17.00 14.65
CA GLU A 347 -8.52 16.93 14.89
C GLU A 347 -8.10 17.92 15.97
N GLU A 348 -6.90 17.80 16.54
CA GLU A 348 -6.44 18.64 17.65
C GLU A 348 -6.56 20.16 17.42
N TRP A 349 -6.40 20.61 16.17
CA TRP A 349 -6.45 22.03 15.80
C TRP A 349 -7.85 22.53 15.45
N ASP A 350 -8.88 21.66 15.49
CA ASP A 350 -10.29 22.01 15.33
C ASP A 350 -10.94 22.30 16.69
N LYS A 351 -10.26 23.10 17.52
CA LYS A 351 -10.72 23.53 18.85
C LYS A 351 -10.84 25.05 18.91
N ALA A 352 -11.76 25.55 19.73
CA ALA A 352 -11.94 27.00 19.90
C ALA A 352 -10.61 27.73 20.19
N GLY A 353 -10.21 28.61 19.26
CA GLY A 353 -8.96 29.38 19.33
C GLY A 353 -7.76 28.79 18.59
N GLU A 354 -7.87 27.57 18.06
CA GLU A 354 -6.84 26.90 17.26
C GLU A 354 -6.97 27.22 15.75
N PRO A 355 -5.90 27.06 14.95
CA PRO A 355 -5.87 27.53 13.56
C PRO A 355 -6.84 26.85 12.58
N ALA A 356 -7.25 25.60 12.83
CA ALA A 356 -8.16 24.86 11.95
C ALA A 356 -9.63 24.93 12.39
N HIS A 357 -9.91 25.63 13.50
CA HIS A 357 -11.25 25.71 14.05
C HIS A 357 -12.24 26.45 13.14
N ASP A 358 -13.12 25.68 12.53
CA ASP A 358 -14.15 26.15 11.60
C ASP A 358 -15.49 25.46 11.95
N PRO A 359 -16.25 26.01 12.91
CA PRO A 359 -17.50 25.41 13.35
C PRO A 359 -18.56 25.37 12.24
N GLU A 360 -18.54 26.33 11.31
CA GLU A 360 -19.47 26.34 10.16
C GLU A 360 -19.12 25.24 9.16
N GLY A 361 -17.84 25.06 8.86
CA GLY A 361 -17.35 23.96 8.01
C GLY A 361 -17.59 22.59 8.62
N LEU A 362 -17.37 22.43 9.94
CA LEU A 362 -17.67 21.19 10.64
C LEU A 362 -19.18 20.88 10.61
N ALA A 363 -20.03 21.86 10.95
CA ALA A 363 -21.48 21.69 10.87
C ALA A 363 -21.94 21.29 9.46
N ALA A 364 -21.36 21.90 8.42
CA ALA A 364 -21.67 21.56 7.03
C ALA A 364 -21.32 20.11 6.69
N PHE A 365 -20.17 19.61 7.15
CA PHE A 365 -19.77 18.22 6.99
C PHE A 365 -20.76 17.27 7.70
N LEU A 366 -21.06 17.54 8.97
CA LEU A 366 -21.92 16.71 9.80
C LEU A 366 -23.34 16.63 9.24
N ASP A 367 -23.92 17.75 8.81
CA ASP A 367 -25.25 17.81 8.19
C ASP A 367 -25.32 16.98 6.90
N GLU A 368 -24.27 17.03 6.08
CA GLU A 368 -24.20 16.23 4.87
C GLU A 368 -24.10 14.74 5.19
N MET A 369 -23.26 14.35 6.16
CA MET A 369 -23.14 12.96 6.59
C MET A 369 -24.46 12.40 7.13
N ARG A 370 -25.21 13.18 7.92
CA ARG A 370 -26.57 12.80 8.39
C ARG A 370 -27.54 12.52 7.24
N THR A 371 -27.36 13.21 6.12
CA THR A 371 -28.21 13.07 4.94
C THR A 371 -27.79 11.90 4.07
N CYS A 372 -26.48 11.68 3.91
CA CYS A 372 -25.93 10.71 2.97
C CYS A 372 -25.71 9.32 3.57
N VAL A 373 -25.40 9.22 4.86
CA VAL A 373 -25.27 7.93 5.54
C VAL A 373 -26.67 7.38 5.82
N THR A 374 -26.97 6.26 5.16
CA THR A 374 -28.27 5.59 5.25
C THR A 374 -28.07 4.09 5.43
N PRO A 375 -29.08 3.35 5.94
CA PRO A 375 -28.98 1.90 6.06
C PRO A 375 -28.57 1.24 4.73
N PRO A 376 -27.70 0.23 4.74
CA PRO A 376 -27.28 -0.56 5.90
C PRO A 376 -26.06 -0.01 6.67
N VAL A 377 -25.58 1.20 6.38
CA VAL A 377 -24.50 1.82 7.15
C VAL A 377 -25.07 2.41 8.44
N ASP A 378 -24.52 2.00 9.58
CA ASP A 378 -24.91 2.53 10.89
C ASP A 378 -24.18 3.85 11.18
N LEU A 379 -24.84 4.72 11.96
CA LEU A 379 -24.32 6.04 12.33
C LEU A 379 -24.53 6.28 13.82
N THR A 380 -23.50 6.76 14.50
CA THR A 380 -23.60 7.27 15.88
C THR A 380 -22.96 8.65 15.96
N GLU A 381 -23.71 9.60 16.50
CA GLU A 381 -23.21 10.93 16.83
C GLU A 381 -22.85 10.99 18.32
N ILE A 382 -21.74 11.66 18.63
CA ILE A 382 -21.31 11.90 20.00
C ILE A 382 -21.07 13.39 20.22
N ASP A 383 -21.42 13.89 21.39
CA ASP A 383 -21.17 15.28 21.79
C ASP A 383 -19.76 15.44 22.36
N ALA A 384 -18.77 15.01 21.57
CA ALA A 384 -17.38 14.93 21.97
C ALA A 384 -16.44 15.24 20.80
N HIS A 385 -15.19 15.57 21.13
CA HIS A 385 -14.11 15.73 20.17
C HIS A 385 -13.51 14.35 19.84
N ILE A 386 -12.95 14.16 18.63
CA ILE A 386 -12.37 12.86 18.21
C ILE A 386 -11.24 12.37 19.15
N ASN A 387 -10.55 13.30 19.81
CA ASN A 387 -9.48 13.04 20.77
C ASN A 387 -9.97 12.77 22.20
N ASP A 388 -11.27 12.89 22.45
CA ASP A 388 -11.83 12.65 23.77
C ASP A 388 -12.01 11.16 24.05
N ARG A 389 -12.05 10.84 25.35
CA ARG A 389 -12.23 9.47 25.82
C ARG A 389 -13.54 8.84 25.30
N GLU A 390 -14.60 9.63 25.22
CA GLU A 390 -15.91 9.21 24.74
C GLU A 390 -15.88 8.65 23.31
N PHE A 391 -15.05 9.23 22.42
CA PHE A 391 -14.86 8.69 21.07
C PHE A 391 -14.29 7.27 21.12
N THR A 392 -13.24 7.06 21.91
CA THR A 392 -12.62 5.73 22.03
C THR A 392 -13.52 4.71 22.73
N ASP A 393 -14.30 5.13 23.72
CA ASP A 393 -15.26 4.25 24.42
C ASP A 393 -16.40 3.86 23.47
N THR A 394 -16.87 4.77 22.62
CA THR A 394 -17.88 4.50 21.58
C THR A 394 -17.36 3.50 20.55
N ALA A 395 -16.15 3.73 20.01
CA ALA A 395 -15.51 2.81 19.07
C ALA A 395 -15.32 1.41 19.65
N LEU A 396 -14.89 1.30 20.91
CA LEU A 396 -14.75 0.02 21.60
C LEU A 396 -16.11 -0.65 21.86
N SER A 397 -17.16 0.12 22.16
CA SER A 397 -18.50 -0.43 22.34
C SER A 397 -19.04 -1.06 21.06
N VAL A 398 -18.86 -0.41 19.91
CA VAL A 398 -19.23 -0.96 18.59
C VAL A 398 -18.42 -2.22 18.30
N PHE A 399 -17.10 -2.15 18.49
CA PHE A 399 -16.20 -3.27 18.28
C PHE A 399 -16.56 -4.48 19.16
N ASP A 400 -16.82 -4.27 20.45
CA ASP A 400 -17.16 -5.33 21.40
C ASP A 400 -18.51 -5.99 21.06
N ALA A 401 -19.48 -5.22 20.55
CA ALA A 401 -20.73 -5.76 20.04
C ALA A 401 -20.51 -6.68 18.82
N TRP A 402 -19.69 -6.25 17.86
CA TRP A 402 -19.33 -7.06 16.70
C TRP A 402 -18.50 -8.29 17.03
N VAL A 403 -17.69 -8.25 18.09
CA VAL A 403 -17.02 -9.44 18.61
C VAL A 403 -18.04 -10.41 19.22
N ALA A 404 -19.03 -9.89 19.95
CA ALA A 404 -20.04 -10.71 20.62
C ALA A 404 -21.00 -11.41 19.65
N ASP A 405 -21.37 -10.76 18.54
CA ASP A 405 -22.26 -11.34 17.52
C ASP A 405 -21.52 -12.14 16.43
N GLY A 406 -20.19 -12.12 16.44
CA GLY A 406 -19.34 -12.87 15.51
C GLY A 406 -19.02 -12.15 14.19
N THR A 407 -19.45 -10.90 14.02
CA THR A 407 -19.07 -10.02 12.91
C THR A 407 -17.55 -9.86 12.84
N VAL A 408 -16.90 -9.57 13.98
CA VAL A 408 -15.44 -9.53 14.10
C VAL A 408 -14.94 -10.87 14.63
N LYS A 409 -14.15 -11.57 13.82
CA LYS A 409 -13.58 -12.88 14.17
C LYS A 409 -12.45 -12.71 15.18
N THR A 410 -12.52 -13.49 16.26
CA THR A 410 -11.50 -13.52 17.34
C THR A 410 -10.38 -14.53 17.10
N THR A 411 -10.56 -15.42 16.12
CA THR A 411 -9.49 -16.24 15.59
C THR A 411 -8.80 -15.50 14.47
N ALA A 412 -7.47 -15.62 14.38
CA ALA A 412 -6.75 -15.10 13.23
C ALA A 412 -7.37 -15.60 11.92
N PRO A 413 -7.41 -14.76 10.86
CA PRO A 413 -7.77 -15.23 9.53
C PRO A 413 -6.94 -16.46 9.19
N ALA A 414 -7.54 -17.45 8.52
CA ALA A 414 -6.77 -18.59 8.05
C ALA A 414 -5.58 -18.04 7.25
N PRO A 415 -4.32 -18.41 7.59
CA PRO A 415 -3.19 -17.91 6.84
C PRO A 415 -3.39 -18.27 5.37
N THR A 416 -3.15 -17.33 4.46
CA THR A 416 -2.87 -17.68 3.08
C THR A 416 -1.79 -18.74 3.11
N PRO A 417 -2.04 -19.96 2.60
CA PRO A 417 -1.20 -21.11 2.90
C PRO A 417 0.26 -20.81 2.57
N ALA A 418 1.11 -20.79 3.60
CA ALA A 418 2.54 -20.75 3.40
C ALA A 418 2.97 -22.05 2.70
N PRO A 419 3.93 -22.01 1.77
CA PRO A 419 4.42 -23.22 1.13
C PRO A 419 4.89 -24.19 2.20
N ALA A 420 4.46 -25.45 2.11
CA ALA A 420 4.98 -26.50 2.99
C ALA A 420 6.51 -26.54 2.81
N SER A 421 7.25 -26.08 3.82
CA SER A 421 8.71 -26.18 3.82
C SER A 421 9.06 -27.66 3.78
N ARG A 422 9.39 -28.19 2.61
CA ARG A 422 9.95 -29.54 2.54
C ARG A 422 11.31 -29.48 3.21
N ALA A 423 11.38 -30.04 4.42
CA ALA A 423 12.64 -30.42 5.03
C ALA A 423 13.40 -31.25 3.99
N ARG A 424 14.51 -30.70 3.48
CA ARG A 424 15.44 -31.42 2.61
C ARG A 424 15.96 -32.61 3.42
N GLN A 425 15.43 -33.80 3.17
CA GLN A 425 16.05 -35.03 3.63
C GLN A 425 17.17 -35.36 2.64
N GLY A 426 18.39 -35.39 3.20
CA GLY A 426 19.58 -36.17 2.80
C GLY A 426 19.87 -36.36 1.33
#